data_AF-A0A225UVM2-F1
#
_entry.id   AF-A0A225UVM2-F1
#
_cell.length_a   1.000
_cell.length_b   1.000
_cell.length_c   1.000
_cell.angle_alpha   90.00
_cell.angle_beta   90.00
_cell.angle_gamma   90.00
#
_symmetry.space_group_name_H-M   'P 1'
#
loop_
_entity.id
_entity.type
_entity.pdbx_description
1 polymer ?
#
loop_
_entity_poly.entity_id
_entity_poly.type
_entity_poly.pdbx_seq_one_letter_code
_entity_poly.pdbx_strand_id
1 'polypeptide(L)'
;MYAWYFPKGFSWTGFPKRRHDWQSVVVWLDNPALESPKIVGTSMAKSDTKYYKDTKMWPSYFAGYVSKRTRYGRRYRREVLAYGSNITLRFAHYADPDMDFSSWDGEFQDLIMWEQLTDAARGALNDSNNFEDAEIPFNDENYEDHLDKAWPF
;
A
#
# COMPACT_ATOMS: atom_id res chain seq x y z
N MET A 1 -3.22 3.37 8.14
CA MET A 1 -3.62 2.87 6.80
C MET A 1 -3.47 4.01 5.81
N TYR A 2 -3.02 3.72 4.60
CA TYR A 2 -3.00 4.65 3.46
C TYR A 2 -3.92 4.09 2.39
N ALA A 3 -4.66 4.97 1.71
CA ALA A 3 -5.57 4.57 0.66
C ALA A 3 -5.52 5.53 -0.53
N TRP A 4 -5.78 4.99 -1.72
CA TRP A 4 -5.81 5.71 -2.99
C TRP A 4 -7.11 5.42 -3.70
N TYR A 5 -7.70 6.48 -4.27
CA TYR A 5 -8.84 6.37 -5.17
C TYR A 5 -8.38 6.36 -6.62
N PHE A 6 -8.93 5.45 -7.41
CA PHE A 6 -8.80 5.44 -8.86
C PHE A 6 -10.18 5.57 -9.52
N PRO A 7 -10.33 6.38 -10.58
CA PRO A 7 -11.59 6.51 -11.32
C PRO A 7 -11.99 5.28 -12.13
N LYS A 8 -11.31 4.15 -11.96
CA LYS A 8 -11.57 2.90 -12.67
C LYS A 8 -10.80 1.74 -12.07
N GLY A 9 -11.46 0.60 -11.92
CA GLY A 9 -10.84 -0.67 -11.55
C GLY A 9 -10.68 -1.63 -12.71
N PHE A 10 -9.65 -2.47 -12.66
CA PHE A 10 -9.30 -3.43 -13.70
C PHE A 10 -9.31 -4.87 -13.17
N SER A 11 -9.61 -5.84 -14.03
CA SER A 11 -9.46 -7.27 -13.71
C SER A 11 -7.99 -7.70 -13.85
N TRP A 12 -7.64 -8.91 -13.37
CA TRP A 12 -6.29 -9.48 -13.57
C TRP A 12 -5.84 -9.48 -15.03
N THR A 13 -6.79 -9.56 -15.97
CA THR A 13 -6.56 -9.58 -17.41
C THR A 13 -6.32 -8.19 -18.00
N GLY A 14 -6.33 -7.13 -17.18
CA GLY A 14 -6.16 -5.74 -17.60
C GLY A 14 -7.41 -5.15 -18.26
N PHE A 15 -8.57 -5.81 -18.18
CA PHE A 15 -9.81 -5.25 -18.71
C PHE A 15 -10.51 -4.37 -17.67
N PRO A 16 -11.14 -3.27 -18.11
CA PRO A 16 -12.10 -2.52 -17.32
C PRO A 16 -13.12 -3.41 -16.60
N LYS A 17 -13.20 -3.31 -15.27
CA LYS A 17 -14.16 -4.08 -14.46
C LYS A 17 -15.19 -3.20 -13.75
N ARG A 18 -14.80 -2.01 -13.28
CA ARG A 18 -15.67 -1.11 -12.48
C ARG A 18 -15.30 0.36 -12.64
N ARG A 19 -16.23 1.27 -12.31
CA ARG A 19 -16.04 2.74 -12.39
C ARG A 19 -15.26 3.32 -11.21
N HIS A 20 -15.26 2.68 -10.05
CA HIS A 20 -14.56 3.19 -8.88
C HIS A 20 -13.61 2.12 -8.37
N ASP A 21 -12.44 2.51 -7.90
CA ASP A 21 -11.52 1.59 -7.25
C ASP A 21 -10.87 2.28 -6.05
N TRP A 22 -10.70 1.52 -4.98
CA TRP A 22 -10.03 1.94 -3.77
C TRP A 22 -8.99 0.89 -3.43
N GLN A 23 -7.75 1.33 -3.30
CA GLN A 23 -6.63 0.47 -2.92
C GLN A 23 -6.03 0.98 -1.63
N SER A 24 -5.52 0.05 -0.80
CA SER A 24 -4.96 0.43 0.49
C SER A 24 -3.73 -0.38 0.87
N VAL A 25 -2.94 0.25 1.75
CA VAL A 25 -1.83 -0.38 2.44
C VAL A 25 -1.92 -0.04 3.92
N VAL A 26 -1.73 -1.05 4.78
CA VAL A 26 -1.57 -0.87 6.23
C VAL A 26 -0.10 -1.07 6.57
N VAL A 27 0.52 -0.03 7.14
CA VAL A 27 1.89 -0.10 7.66
C VAL A 27 1.80 -0.25 9.17
N TRP A 28 2.35 -1.35 9.69
CA TRP A 28 2.36 -1.67 11.10
C TRP A 28 3.68 -1.20 11.70
N LEU A 29 3.58 -0.36 12.73
CA LEU A 29 4.70 0.16 13.49
C LEU A 29 4.80 -0.55 14.84
N ASP A 30 6.00 -0.64 15.39
CA ASP A 30 6.19 -1.12 16.76
C ASP A 30 5.58 -0.17 17.79
N ASN A 31 5.92 1.12 17.71
CA ASN A 31 5.41 2.16 18.59
C ASN A 31 5.56 3.54 17.93
N PRO A 32 4.45 4.21 17.56
CA PRO A 32 4.49 5.53 16.93
C PRO A 32 4.96 6.66 17.85
N ALA A 33 5.05 6.43 19.18
CA ALA A 33 5.53 7.43 20.12
C ALA A 33 7.07 7.52 20.20
N LEU A 34 7.80 6.62 19.53
CA LEU A 34 9.25 6.68 19.44
C LEU A 34 9.70 7.77 18.45
N GLU A 35 10.88 8.33 18.67
CA GLU A 35 11.49 9.29 17.73
C GLU A 35 11.79 8.64 16.36
N SER A 36 12.06 7.34 16.34
CA SER A 36 12.26 6.56 15.12
C SER A 36 11.53 5.22 15.22
N PRO A 37 10.23 5.19 14.94
CA PRO A 37 9.44 3.96 14.93
C PRO A 37 9.97 2.98 13.89
N LYS A 38 9.88 1.68 14.20
CA LYS A 38 10.26 0.62 13.28
C LYS A 38 9.02 0.06 12.60
N ILE A 39 9.10 -0.09 11.28
CA ILE A 39 8.10 -0.85 10.51
C ILE A 39 8.30 -2.34 10.84
N VAL A 40 7.28 -2.95 11.44
CA VAL A 40 7.27 -4.37 11.84
C VAL A 40 6.52 -5.26 10.85
N GLY A 41 5.72 -4.65 9.97
CA GLY A 41 5.05 -5.37 8.90
C GLY A 41 4.24 -4.44 8.02
N THR A 42 3.85 -4.94 6.86
CA THR A 42 3.03 -4.22 5.89
C THR A 42 2.01 -5.17 5.29
N SER A 43 0.79 -4.68 5.12
CA SER A 43 -0.30 -5.40 4.49
C SER A 43 -0.84 -4.60 3.31
N MET A 44 -0.88 -5.20 2.12
CA MET A 44 -1.25 -4.56 0.86
C MET A 44 -2.53 -5.16 0.32
N ALA A 45 -3.48 -4.33 -0.12
CA ALA A 45 -4.73 -4.79 -0.69
C ALA A 45 -4.48 -5.68 -1.91
N LYS A 46 -5.12 -6.85 -1.91
CA LYS A 46 -5.13 -7.81 -3.03
C LYS A 46 -6.48 -7.84 -3.75
N SER A 47 -7.52 -7.45 -3.03
CA SER A 47 -8.88 -7.19 -3.49
C SER A 47 -9.54 -6.32 -2.41
N ASP A 48 -10.76 -5.87 -2.65
CA ASP A 48 -11.55 -5.05 -1.70
C ASP A 48 -11.42 -5.52 -0.24
N THR A 49 -11.55 -6.82 0.04
CA THR A 49 -11.56 -7.36 1.41
C THR A 49 -10.35 -8.26 1.76
N LYS A 50 -9.30 -8.32 0.94
CA LYS A 50 -8.17 -9.24 1.17
C LYS A 50 -6.84 -8.52 1.11
N TYR A 51 -5.91 -8.97 1.94
CA TYR A 51 -4.58 -8.41 2.03
C TYR A 51 -3.49 -9.47 1.81
N TYR A 52 -2.48 -9.12 1.01
CA TYR A 52 -1.16 -9.73 1.10
C TYR A 52 -0.44 -9.14 2.32
N LYS A 53 0.26 -9.97 3.09
CA LYS A 53 0.82 -9.60 4.39
C LYS A 53 2.28 -10.00 4.45
N ASP A 54 3.16 -9.06 4.79
CA ASP A 54 4.59 -9.32 4.91
C ASP A 54 5.13 -8.69 6.19
N THR A 55 5.71 -9.51 7.07
CA THR A 55 6.40 -9.06 8.29
C THR A 55 7.90 -8.90 8.07
N LYS A 56 8.42 -9.31 6.90
CA LYS A 56 9.83 -9.23 6.57
C LYS A 56 10.11 -8.05 5.64
N MET A 57 10.57 -6.96 6.23
CA MET A 57 10.97 -5.77 5.49
C MET A 57 12.34 -5.95 4.83
N TRP A 58 12.34 -6.23 3.52
CA TRP A 58 13.56 -6.30 2.73
C TRP A 58 14.05 -4.89 2.35
N PRO A 59 15.37 -4.64 2.30
CA PRO A 59 15.91 -3.34 1.88
C PRO A 59 15.40 -2.87 0.50
N SER A 60 15.09 -3.80 -0.40
CA SER A 60 14.57 -3.46 -1.73
C SER A 60 13.19 -2.82 -1.73
N TYR A 61 12.43 -2.90 -0.63
CA TYR A 61 11.11 -2.28 -0.51
C TYR A 61 11.15 -0.81 -0.13
N PHE A 62 12.34 -0.28 0.19
CA PHE A 62 12.49 1.10 0.62
C PHE A 62 12.98 1.99 -0.51
N ALA A 63 12.45 3.22 -0.53
CA ALA A 63 12.80 4.23 -1.52
C ALA A 63 14.31 4.50 -1.54
N GLY A 64 14.88 4.64 -2.74
CA GLY A 64 16.31 4.88 -2.91
C GLY A 64 17.21 3.65 -2.75
N TYR A 65 16.68 2.46 -2.46
CA TYR A 65 17.50 1.25 -2.52
C TYR A 65 17.87 0.93 -3.97
N VAL A 66 19.18 0.79 -4.23
CA VAL A 66 19.75 0.52 -5.56
C VAL A 66 20.66 -0.69 -5.47
N SER A 67 20.48 -1.65 -6.38
CA SER A 67 21.38 -2.79 -6.52
C SER A 67 21.67 -3.09 -7.98
N LYS A 68 22.87 -3.60 -8.25
CA LYS A 68 23.33 -3.99 -9.58
C LYS A 68 23.53 -5.49 -9.63
N ARG A 69 23.13 -6.10 -10.74
CA ARG A 69 23.44 -7.50 -11.03
C ARG A 69 24.81 -7.56 -11.71
N THR A 70 25.83 -8.00 -10.99
CA THR A 70 27.21 -8.11 -11.47
C THR A 70 27.53 -9.56 -11.83
N ARG A 71 28.16 -9.79 -12.99
CA ARG A 71 28.58 -11.14 -13.40
C ARG A 71 29.79 -11.57 -12.55
N TYR A 72 29.70 -12.76 -11.97
CA TYR A 72 30.76 -13.39 -11.20
C TYR A 72 31.01 -14.80 -11.74
N GLY A 73 31.94 -14.91 -12.69
CA GLY A 73 32.20 -16.14 -13.44
C GLY A 73 30.98 -16.59 -14.27
N ARG A 74 30.47 -17.80 -14.00
CA ARG A 74 29.25 -18.36 -14.61
C ARG A 74 27.96 -18.00 -13.86
N ARG A 75 28.05 -17.27 -12.74
CA ARG A 75 26.89 -16.85 -11.93
C ARG A 75 26.75 -15.33 -11.97
N TYR A 76 25.61 -14.86 -11.50
CA TYR A 76 25.38 -13.44 -11.22
C TYR A 76 25.22 -13.26 -9.72
N ARG A 77 25.83 -12.20 -9.19
CA ARG A 77 25.64 -11.76 -7.81
C ARG A 77 24.92 -10.41 -7.83
N ARG A 78 24.06 -10.18 -6.84
CA ARG A 78 23.46 -8.86 -6.60
C ARG A 78 24.39 -8.08 -5.65
N GLU A 79 24.83 -6.92 -6.09
CA GLU A 79 25.68 -5.99 -5.36
C GLU A 79 24.82 -4.78 -4.97
N VAL A 80 24.79 -4.46 -3.68
CA VAL A 80 24.03 -3.30 -3.17
C VAL A 80 24.88 -2.06 -3.35
N LEU A 81 24.35 -1.06 -4.05
CA LEU A 81 25.01 0.22 -4.30
C LEU A 81 24.55 1.29 -3.31
N ALA A 82 23.28 1.25 -2.90
CA ALA A 82 22.71 2.15 -1.90
C ALA A 82 21.56 1.44 -1.17
N TYR A 83 21.42 1.69 0.13
CA TYR A 83 20.33 1.14 0.94
C TYR A 83 19.06 2.01 0.91
N GLY A 84 19.17 3.29 0.57
CA GLY A 84 18.03 4.20 0.55
C GLY A 84 17.51 4.57 1.95
N SER A 85 16.22 4.88 2.02
CA SER A 85 15.46 5.13 3.24
C SER A 85 15.26 3.85 4.06
N ASN A 86 14.95 3.99 5.35
CA ASN A 86 14.53 2.90 6.24
C ASN A 86 13.10 3.08 6.77
N ILE A 87 12.40 4.14 6.34
CA ILE A 87 11.03 4.47 6.77
C ILE A 87 10.10 4.74 5.59
N THR A 88 10.66 4.95 4.39
CA THR A 88 9.89 5.24 3.18
C THR A 88 9.77 3.97 2.34
N LEU A 89 8.59 3.36 2.35
CA LEU A 89 8.29 2.20 1.52
C LEU A 89 7.86 2.62 0.11
N ARG A 90 7.99 1.72 -0.85
CA ARG A 90 7.54 1.91 -2.23
C ARG A 90 6.60 0.79 -2.64
N PHE A 91 5.46 1.20 -3.20
CA PHE A 91 4.37 0.33 -3.62
C PHE A 91 4.04 0.58 -5.08
N ALA A 92 3.42 -0.41 -5.71
CA ALA A 92 2.87 -0.28 -7.05
C ALA A 92 1.47 -0.88 -7.09
N HIS A 93 0.62 -0.26 -7.90
CA HIS A 93 -0.72 -0.76 -8.23
C HIS A 93 -0.64 -1.51 -9.57
N TYR A 94 -0.93 -2.81 -9.57
CA TYR A 94 -0.95 -3.68 -10.74
C TYR A 94 -2.37 -4.20 -11.01
N ALA A 95 -2.54 -4.94 -12.10
CA ALA A 95 -3.80 -5.64 -12.39
C ALA A 95 -4.00 -6.90 -11.53
N ASP A 96 -2.91 -7.54 -11.10
CA ASP A 96 -2.89 -8.66 -10.14
C ASP A 96 -1.45 -8.87 -9.61
N PRO A 97 -1.22 -8.87 -8.28
CA PRO A 97 -2.16 -8.42 -7.26
C PRO A 97 -2.42 -6.91 -7.40
N ASP A 98 -3.53 -6.40 -6.84
CA ASP A 98 -3.84 -4.97 -6.92
C ASP A 98 -2.67 -4.15 -6.34
N MET A 99 -2.25 -4.36 -5.09
CA MET A 99 -1.10 -3.67 -4.49
C MET A 99 0.04 -4.64 -4.15
N ASP A 100 1.28 -4.25 -4.46
CA ASP A 100 2.50 -4.95 -4.05
C ASP A 100 3.66 -3.96 -3.79
N PHE A 101 4.74 -4.45 -3.17
CA PHE A 101 5.98 -3.70 -3.08
C PHE A 101 6.59 -3.47 -4.46
N SER A 102 7.13 -2.27 -4.67
CA SER A 102 7.84 -1.91 -5.89
C SER A 102 9.36 -2.01 -5.71
N SER A 103 10.06 -2.39 -6.79
CA SER A 103 11.52 -2.25 -6.88
C SER A 103 11.97 -0.88 -7.40
N TRP A 104 11.02 -0.02 -7.75
CA TRP A 104 11.23 1.30 -8.36
C TRP A 104 10.65 2.38 -7.45
N ASP A 105 11.35 3.50 -7.37
CA ASP A 105 10.83 4.67 -6.66
C ASP A 105 9.62 5.22 -7.41
N GLY A 106 8.54 5.44 -6.66
CA GLY A 106 7.34 6.11 -7.16
C GLY A 106 7.36 7.60 -6.84
N GLU A 107 6.17 8.18 -6.84
CA GLU A 107 5.93 9.57 -6.45
C GLU A 107 5.15 9.63 -5.14
N PHE A 108 5.29 10.73 -4.41
CA PHE A 108 4.41 11.04 -3.29
C PHE A 108 3.15 11.76 -3.79
N GLN A 109 2.06 11.59 -3.06
CA GLN A 109 0.83 12.35 -3.23
C GLN A 109 0.61 13.20 -1.99
N ASP A 110 -0.13 14.31 -2.14
CA ASP A 110 -0.52 15.13 -1.01
C ASP A 110 -1.42 14.31 -0.07
N LEU A 111 -0.96 14.15 1.18
CA LEU A 111 -1.66 13.37 2.19
C LEU A 111 -2.73 14.23 2.86
N ILE A 112 -3.95 13.70 2.94
CA ILE A 112 -5.02 14.19 3.81
C ILE A 112 -5.45 13.05 4.74
N MET A 113 -5.42 13.29 6.05
CA MET A 113 -5.84 12.30 7.05
C MET A 113 -7.36 12.33 7.23
N TRP A 114 -7.96 11.22 7.67
CA TRP A 114 -9.41 11.13 7.92
C TRP A 114 -9.89 12.23 8.88
N GLU A 115 -9.13 12.51 9.93
CA GLU A 115 -9.43 13.51 10.95
C GLU A 115 -9.24 14.95 10.46
N GLN A 116 -8.57 15.14 9.33
CA GLN A 116 -8.37 16.44 8.69
C GLN A 116 -9.46 16.77 7.66
N LEU A 117 -10.29 15.79 7.28
CA LEU A 117 -11.38 15.99 6.35
C LEU A 117 -12.53 16.79 6.99
N THR A 118 -13.24 17.55 6.17
CA THR A 118 -14.48 18.20 6.59
C THR A 118 -15.57 17.16 6.87
N ASP A 119 -16.55 17.51 7.69
CA ASP A 119 -17.69 16.64 7.98
C ASP A 119 -18.46 16.25 6.70
N ALA A 120 -18.55 17.17 5.74
CA ALA A 120 -19.16 16.89 4.45
C ALA A 120 -18.38 15.84 3.64
N ALA A 121 -17.04 15.91 3.66
CA ALA A 121 -16.21 14.93 2.98
C ALA A 121 -16.28 13.55 3.66
N ARG A 122 -16.22 13.50 5.00
CA ARG A 122 -16.41 12.25 5.75
C ARG A 122 -17.80 11.65 5.51
N GLY A 123 -18.84 12.47 5.52
CA GLY A 123 -20.21 12.05 5.20
C GLY A 123 -20.33 11.45 3.80
N ALA A 124 -19.70 12.06 2.79
CA ALA A 124 -19.70 11.51 1.43
C ALA A 124 -18.92 10.19 1.30
N LEU A 125 -17.82 10.03 2.03
CA LEU A 125 -17.01 8.79 2.04
C LEU A 125 -17.64 7.66 2.87
N ASN A 126 -18.51 7.99 3.83
CA ASN A 126 -19.29 7.00 4.57
C ASN A 126 -20.56 6.54 3.82
N ASP A 127 -21.01 7.28 2.81
CA ASP A 127 -22.17 6.89 2.01
C ASP A 127 -21.78 5.89 0.92
N SER A 128 -22.10 4.62 1.14
CA SER A 128 -21.82 3.52 0.23
C SER A 128 -22.46 3.66 -1.15
N ASN A 129 -23.47 4.52 -1.32
CA ASN A 129 -24.09 4.76 -2.63
C ASN A 129 -23.20 5.58 -3.57
N ASN A 130 -22.18 6.28 -3.07
CA ASN A 130 -21.36 7.19 -3.88
C ASN A 130 -20.32 6.47 -4.74
N PHE A 131 -19.99 5.21 -4.44
CA PHE A 131 -18.88 4.49 -5.08
C PHE A 131 -19.29 3.15 -5.70
N GLU A 132 -20.59 2.94 -5.93
CA GLU A 132 -21.14 1.70 -6.51
C GLU A 132 -20.64 0.48 -5.70
N ASP A 133 -20.01 -0.50 -6.35
CA ASP A 133 -19.49 -1.71 -5.71
C ASP A 133 -18.08 -1.55 -5.12
N ALA A 134 -17.49 -0.34 -5.12
CA ALA A 134 -16.15 -0.12 -4.59
C ALA A 134 -16.17 0.20 -3.09
N GLU A 135 -15.50 -0.65 -2.31
CA GLU A 135 -15.45 -0.56 -0.86
C GLU A 135 -14.35 0.42 -0.40
N ILE A 136 -14.71 1.41 0.43
CA ILE A 136 -13.75 2.37 0.99
C ILE A 136 -13.13 1.74 2.24
N PRO A 137 -11.81 1.51 2.29
CA PRO A 137 -11.20 0.68 3.34
C PRO A 137 -11.00 1.41 4.68
N PHE A 138 -11.19 2.73 4.73
CA PHE A 138 -10.89 3.56 5.89
C PHE A 138 -12.06 4.39 6.39
N ASN A 139 -13.26 4.18 5.84
CA ASN A 139 -14.46 4.83 6.33
C ASN A 139 -14.88 4.23 7.68
N ASP A 140 -15.85 4.85 8.36
CA ASP A 140 -16.19 4.48 9.75
C ASP A 140 -16.75 3.05 9.86
N GLU A 141 -17.40 2.53 8.81
CA GLU A 141 -17.98 1.17 8.78
C GLU A 141 -16.91 0.09 8.56
N ASN A 142 -15.92 0.37 7.70
CA ASN A 142 -14.99 -0.65 7.20
C ASN A 142 -13.63 -0.64 7.92
N TYR A 143 -13.23 0.48 8.54
CA TYR A 143 -11.86 0.68 9.02
C TYR A 143 -11.37 -0.46 9.94
N GLU A 144 -12.13 -0.79 10.98
CA GLU A 144 -11.74 -1.83 11.95
C GLU A 144 -11.68 -3.22 11.31
N ASP A 145 -12.68 -3.58 10.49
CA ASP A 145 -12.71 -4.87 9.79
C ASP A 145 -11.54 -5.01 8.79
N HIS A 146 -11.18 -3.93 8.11
CA HIS A 146 -9.99 -3.91 7.25
C HIS A 146 -8.69 -4.02 8.05
N LEU A 147 -8.59 -3.39 9.22
CA LEU A 147 -7.43 -3.56 10.10
C LEU A 147 -7.30 -5.01 10.58
N ASP A 148 -8.39 -5.64 11.00
CA ASP A 148 -8.42 -7.04 11.40
C ASP A 148 -8.02 -7.97 10.25
N LYS A 149 -8.60 -7.76 9.06
CA LYS A 149 -8.22 -8.49 7.84
C LYS A 149 -6.76 -8.25 7.46
N ALA A 150 -6.22 -7.06 7.71
CA ALA A 150 -4.84 -6.70 7.41
C ALA A 150 -3.84 -7.17 8.47
N TRP A 151 -4.26 -7.55 9.68
CA TRP A 151 -3.36 -7.89 10.78
C TRP A 151 -2.45 -9.10 10.43
N PRO A 152 -1.11 -8.98 10.51
CA PRO A 152 -0.19 -10.01 10.02
C PRO A 152 0.41 -10.91 11.10
N PHE A 153 -0.06 -10.82 12.36
CA PHE A 153 0.51 -11.53 13.51
C PHE A 153 -0.46 -12.49 14.19
#